data_AF-A0A7V4Q4M1-F1
#
_entry.id   AF-A0A7V4Q4M1-F1
#
_cell.length_a   1.000
_cell.length_b   1.000
_cell.length_c   1.000
_cell.angle_alpha   90.00
_cell.angle_beta   90.00
_cell.angle_gamma   90.00
#
_symmetry.space_group_name_H-M   'P 1'
#
loop_
_entity.id
_entity.type
_entity.pdbx_description
1 polymer ?
#
loop_
_entity_poly.entity_id
_entity_poly.type
_entity_poly.pdbx_seq_one_letter_code
_entity_poly.pdbx_strand_id
1 'polypeptide(L)'
;AYLRKQDAPPLGINSRGRVSPIRPQFVLYFTDIRKDRPVGVENRLLAAEWKAFFPHTVRRGTVMCEGCHDTPRRFILEPQADRIYQLQADGMTLPSFWESTGQKVVNGAFFPAARYRQLNEKTPAYQRAYLEKWQSLINHVESSSAP
;
A
#
# COMPACT_ATOMS: atom_id res chain seq x y z
N ALA A 1 4.46 10.83 14.75
CA ALA A 1 3.96 11.21 13.41
C ALA A 1 3.53 9.95 12.67
N TYR A 2 2.22 9.78 12.42
CA TYR A 2 1.60 8.52 11.95
C TYR A 2 2.20 7.95 10.65
N LEU A 3 2.68 8.80 9.74
CA LEU A 3 3.15 8.42 8.40
C LEU A 3 4.69 8.46 8.26
N ARG A 4 5.44 8.68 9.36
CA ARG A 4 6.91 8.65 9.34
C ARG A 4 7.42 7.21 9.50
N LYS A 5 7.40 6.44 8.42
CA LYS A 5 8.07 5.14 8.36
C LYS A 5 8.92 5.05 7.09
N GLN A 6 10.14 4.53 7.20
CA GLN A 6 11.05 4.37 6.06
C GLN A 6 10.80 3.07 5.28
N ASP A 7 9.52 2.78 5.02
CA ASP A 7 9.12 1.60 4.26
C ASP A 7 8.96 1.92 2.76
N ALA A 8 8.81 0.87 1.95
CA ALA A 8 8.45 1.05 0.56
C ALA A 8 7.08 1.78 0.44
N PRO A 9 6.94 2.70 -0.51
CA PRO A 9 5.70 3.47 -0.65
C PRO A 9 4.51 2.57 -1.01
N PRO A 10 3.29 2.93 -0.55
CA PRO A 10 2.08 2.26 -0.99
C PRO A 10 1.88 2.45 -2.51
N LEU A 11 1.09 1.56 -3.10
CA LEU A 11 0.85 1.42 -4.52
C LEU A 11 -0.62 1.70 -4.82
N GLY A 12 -0.85 2.42 -5.90
CA GLY A 12 -2.15 2.66 -6.50
C GLY A 12 -2.06 2.59 -8.01
N ILE A 13 -3.06 3.15 -8.67
CA ILE A 13 -3.14 3.27 -10.14
C ILE A 13 -3.02 4.74 -10.49
N ASN A 14 -2.14 5.11 -11.42
CA ASN A 14 -2.05 6.50 -11.90
C ASN A 14 -3.07 6.81 -13.00
N SER A 15 -3.12 8.06 -13.44
CA SER A 15 -4.01 8.53 -14.53
C SER A 15 -3.81 7.83 -15.88
N ARG A 16 -2.70 7.09 -16.06
CA ARG A 16 -2.42 6.27 -17.25
C ARG A 16 -2.79 4.79 -17.06
N GLY A 17 -3.50 4.44 -15.99
CA GLY A 17 -3.89 3.06 -15.68
C GLY A 17 -2.74 2.16 -15.20
N ARG A 18 -1.56 2.73 -14.90
CA ARG A 18 -0.37 1.95 -14.50
C ARG A 18 -0.22 1.91 -12.98
N VAL A 19 0.25 0.76 -12.48
CA VAL A 19 0.63 0.62 -11.06
C VAL A 19 1.76 1.60 -10.74
N SER A 20 1.55 2.41 -9.72
CA SER A 20 2.46 3.50 -9.36
C SER A 20 2.49 3.67 -7.86
N PRO A 21 3.63 4.07 -7.26
CA PRO A 21 3.63 4.46 -5.88
C PRO A 21 2.78 5.71 -5.68
N ILE A 22 2.02 5.70 -4.60
CA ILE A 22 1.21 6.81 -4.14
C ILE A 22 1.77 7.31 -2.81
N ARG A 23 1.59 8.59 -2.54
CA ARG A 23 1.95 9.20 -1.26
C ARG A 23 0.85 10.14 -0.79
N PRO A 24 0.71 10.36 0.52
CA PRO A 24 -0.11 11.45 1.02
C PRO A 24 0.35 12.76 0.39
N GLN A 25 -0.58 13.51 -0.19
CA GLN A 25 -0.33 14.88 -0.65
C GLN A 25 -0.86 15.87 0.40
N PHE A 26 -2.13 15.72 0.77
CA PHE A 26 -2.78 16.54 1.79
C PHE A 26 -3.69 15.66 2.65
N VAL A 27 -3.34 15.51 3.93
CA VAL A 27 -4.24 14.98 4.95
C VAL A 27 -4.43 16.09 5.96
N LEU A 28 -5.55 16.80 5.86
CA LEU A 28 -5.79 18.05 6.56
C LEU A 28 -7.01 17.92 7.47
N TYR A 29 -6.77 18.23 8.74
CA TYR A 29 -7.79 18.32 9.77
C TYR A 29 -7.87 19.76 10.27
N PHE A 30 -9.07 20.17 10.66
CA PHE A 30 -9.32 21.51 11.18
C PHE A 30 -10.21 21.46 12.41
N THR A 31 -9.82 22.23 13.42
CA THR A 31 -10.59 22.49 14.64
C THR A 31 -10.68 24.00 14.80
N ASP A 32 -11.89 24.52 14.96
CA ASP A 32 -12.10 25.91 15.39
C ASP A 32 -12.01 25.94 16.93
N ILE A 33 -11.07 26.67 17.49
CA ILE A 33 -10.88 26.79 18.95
C ILE A 33 -11.19 28.23 19.35
N ARG A 34 -12.16 28.40 20.25
CA ARG A 34 -12.53 29.71 20.82
C ARG A 34 -12.66 29.59 22.33
N LYS A 35 -12.07 30.53 23.06
CA LYS A 35 -12.06 30.52 24.54
C LYS A 35 -11.60 29.16 25.09
N ASP A 36 -10.51 28.63 24.54
CA ASP A 36 -9.88 27.36 24.90
C ASP A 36 -10.79 26.12 24.80
N ARG A 37 -11.82 26.18 23.94
CA ARG A 37 -12.72 25.05 23.67
C ARG A 37 -12.93 24.87 22.17
N PRO A 38 -13.03 23.61 21.69
CA PRO A 38 -13.44 23.35 20.33
C PRO A 38 -14.88 23.83 20.10
N VAL A 39 -15.10 24.48 18.96
CA VAL A 39 -16.42 24.91 18.49
C VAL A 39 -16.80 24.07 17.28
N GLY A 40 -17.95 23.39 17.38
CA GLY A 40 -18.41 22.47 16.34
C GLY A 40 -17.69 21.12 16.39
N VAL A 41 -17.32 20.59 15.23
CA VAL A 41 -16.67 19.29 15.10
C VAL A 41 -15.16 19.46 15.22
N GLU A 42 -14.58 18.91 16.28
CA GLU A 42 -13.14 18.79 16.44
C GLU A 42 -12.55 17.83 15.39
N ASN A 43 -11.34 18.13 14.91
CA ASN A 43 -10.63 17.38 13.87
C ASN A 43 -11.52 17.08 12.67
N ARG A 44 -12.22 18.10 12.16
CA ARG A 44 -12.99 17.99 10.93
C ARG A 44 -12.03 17.74 9.76
N LEU A 45 -12.17 16.62 9.07
CA LEU A 45 -11.42 16.33 7.86
C LEU A 45 -11.78 17.33 6.75
N LEU A 46 -10.79 18.08 6.28
CA LEU A 46 -10.92 18.99 5.14
C LEU A 46 -10.45 18.34 3.83
N ALA A 47 -9.41 17.50 3.91
CA ALA A 47 -8.84 16.83 2.76
C ALA A 47 -8.16 15.52 3.18
N ALA A 48 -8.31 14.47 2.36
CA ALA A 48 -7.58 13.21 2.46
C ALA A 48 -7.12 12.77 1.07
N GLU A 49 -6.16 13.50 0.55
CA GLU A 49 -5.68 13.44 -0.82
C GLU A 49 -4.31 12.79 -0.92
N TRP A 50 -4.23 11.84 -1.84
CA TRP A 50 -3.03 11.10 -2.21
C TRP A 50 -2.65 11.43 -3.65
N LYS A 51 -1.37 11.27 -3.99
CA LYS A 51 -0.87 11.50 -5.35
C LYS A 51 0.02 10.37 -5.81
N ALA A 52 -0.25 9.85 -7.01
CA ALA A 52 0.66 8.99 -7.74
C ALA A 52 1.79 9.83 -8.35
N PHE A 53 3.05 9.42 -8.22
CA PHE A 53 4.18 10.28 -8.63
C PHE A 53 5.06 9.70 -9.75
N PHE A 54 5.47 8.42 -9.71
CA PHE A 54 6.18 7.79 -10.82
C PHE A 54 5.59 6.41 -11.14
N PRO A 55 5.60 5.93 -12.40
CA PRO A 55 5.23 4.55 -12.69
C PRO A 55 6.20 3.60 -11.98
N HIS A 56 5.66 2.65 -11.23
CA HIS A 56 6.48 1.60 -10.64
C HIS A 56 6.84 0.59 -11.73
N THR A 57 8.13 0.32 -11.90
CA THR A 57 8.63 -0.75 -12.77
C THR A 57 9.44 -1.73 -11.93
N VAL A 58 9.12 -3.02 -12.02
CA VAL A 58 10.00 -4.09 -11.53
C VAL A 58 11.20 -4.20 -12.47
N ARG A 59 12.39 -4.41 -11.91
CA ARG A 59 13.64 -4.69 -12.65
C ARG A 59 14.09 -6.10 -12.32
N ARG A 60 14.84 -6.78 -13.21
CA ARG A 60 15.51 -8.03 -12.85
C ARG A 60 16.40 -7.81 -11.62
N GLY A 61 16.39 -8.73 -10.65
CA GLY A 61 17.10 -8.60 -9.38
C GLY A 61 16.33 -7.90 -8.24
N THR A 62 15.05 -7.56 -8.43
CA THR A 62 14.18 -7.08 -7.33
C THR A 62 13.77 -8.22 -6.38
N VAL A 63 13.18 -7.86 -5.23
CA VAL A 63 12.52 -8.81 -4.30
C VAL A 63 11.53 -9.74 -5.00
N MET A 64 11.28 -10.93 -4.44
CA MET A 64 10.28 -11.87 -4.98
C MET A 64 8.87 -11.27 -5.01
N CYS A 65 7.98 -11.91 -5.77
CA CYS A 65 6.59 -11.49 -5.94
C CYS A 65 5.92 -11.24 -4.58
N GLU A 66 6.04 -12.19 -3.65
CA GLU A 66 5.48 -12.07 -2.30
C GLU A 66 6.02 -10.86 -1.52
N GLY A 67 7.30 -10.49 -1.72
CA GLY A 67 7.93 -9.35 -1.05
C GLY A 67 7.30 -7.99 -1.42
N CYS A 68 6.56 -7.92 -2.53
CA CYS A 68 5.78 -6.75 -2.92
C CYS A 68 4.27 -6.96 -2.80
N HIS A 69 3.78 -8.17 -3.07
CA HIS A 69 2.36 -8.45 -3.27
C HIS A 69 1.63 -9.00 -2.04
N ASP A 70 2.33 -9.65 -1.11
CA ASP A 70 1.72 -10.28 0.07
C ASP A 70 1.66 -9.28 1.26
N THR A 71 1.66 -7.97 0.98
CA THR A 71 1.57 -6.89 1.98
C THR A 71 0.33 -6.01 1.72
N PRO A 72 -0.84 -6.31 2.33
CA PRO A 72 -2.09 -5.57 2.08
C PRO A 72 -1.98 -4.07 2.35
N ARG A 73 -1.16 -3.71 3.35
CA ARG A 73 -0.84 -2.32 3.69
C ARG A 73 -0.25 -1.54 2.51
N ARG A 74 0.55 -2.18 1.63
CA ARG A 74 1.07 -1.54 0.41
C ARG A 74 -0.04 -1.11 -0.53
N PHE A 75 -1.22 -1.70 -0.44
CA PHE A 75 -2.35 -1.37 -1.32
C PHE A 75 -3.43 -0.54 -0.61
N ILE A 76 -3.15 -0.02 0.60
CA ILE A 76 -4.12 0.71 1.43
C ILE A 76 -5.33 -0.19 1.77
N LEU A 77 -5.02 -1.46 2.06
CA LEU A 77 -5.97 -2.51 2.41
C LEU A 77 -5.57 -3.19 3.74
N GLU A 78 -5.00 -2.43 4.68
CA GLU A 78 -4.58 -2.99 5.98
C GLU A 78 -5.81 -3.45 6.79
N PRO A 79 -5.89 -4.74 7.17
CA PRO A 79 -6.98 -5.25 7.98
C PRO A 79 -7.08 -4.53 9.31
N GLN A 80 -8.29 -4.35 9.84
CA GLN A 80 -8.50 -3.64 11.09
C GLN A 80 -7.67 -4.22 12.25
N ALA A 81 -7.55 -5.55 12.32
CA ALA A 81 -6.80 -6.25 13.36
C ALA A 81 -5.29 -5.93 13.36
N ASP A 82 -4.74 -5.50 12.22
CA ASP A 82 -3.30 -5.23 12.05
C ASP A 82 -2.96 -3.73 12.21
N ARG A 83 -3.97 -2.88 12.43
CA ARG A 83 -3.80 -1.44 12.54
C ARG A 83 -3.23 -1.06 13.90
N ILE A 84 -2.04 -0.48 13.88
CA ILE A 84 -1.37 0.03 15.09
C ILE A 84 -1.98 1.37 15.54
N TYR A 85 -2.48 2.17 14.60
CA TYR A 85 -3.02 3.50 14.88
C TYR A 85 -4.54 3.50 14.84
N GLN A 86 -5.17 3.90 15.94
CA GLN A 86 -6.62 3.96 16.10
C GLN A 86 -7.11 5.39 15.97
N LEU A 87 -7.12 5.92 14.75
CA LEU A 87 -7.39 7.34 14.48
C LEU A 87 -8.70 7.85 15.09
N GLN A 88 -9.75 7.02 15.10
CA GLN A 88 -11.04 7.39 15.71
C GLN A 88 -10.98 7.49 17.23
N ALA A 89 -10.16 6.65 17.89
CA ALA A 89 -9.90 6.77 19.33
C ALA A 89 -9.11 8.06 19.64
N ASP A 90 -8.29 8.51 18.69
CA ASP A 90 -7.57 9.78 18.75
C ASP A 90 -8.44 11.00 18.34
N GLY A 91 -9.75 10.80 18.14
CA GLY A 91 -10.69 11.87 17.79
C GLY A 91 -10.62 12.33 16.33
N MET A 92 -9.99 11.59 15.43
CA MET A 92 -9.99 11.87 13.99
C MET A 92 -11.16 11.18 13.28
N THR A 93 -11.62 11.74 12.15
CA THR A 93 -12.78 11.18 11.43
C THR A 93 -12.44 10.07 10.44
N LEU A 94 -11.19 9.94 9.98
CA LEU A 94 -10.80 8.80 9.13
C LEU A 94 -10.68 7.52 9.97
N PRO A 95 -11.12 6.36 9.46
CA PRO A 95 -10.96 5.08 10.17
C PRO A 95 -9.51 4.59 10.18
N SER A 96 -8.75 4.87 9.12
CA SER A 96 -7.33 4.54 9.00
C SER A 96 -6.69 5.31 7.85
N PHE A 97 -5.38 5.58 7.93
CA PHE A 97 -4.62 6.05 6.77
C PHE A 97 -4.37 4.92 5.74
N TRP A 98 -4.43 3.67 6.17
CA TRP A 98 -4.25 2.47 5.33
C TRP A 98 -5.57 1.82 4.91
N GLU A 99 -6.62 2.62 4.81
CA GLU A 99 -7.93 2.26 4.27
C GLU A 99 -8.44 3.34 3.31
N SER A 100 -8.92 2.97 2.13
CA SER A 100 -9.32 3.96 1.12
C SER A 100 -10.57 4.78 1.45
N THR A 101 -11.40 4.33 2.40
CA THR A 101 -12.66 4.98 2.77
C THR A 101 -12.46 6.42 3.22
N GLY A 102 -13.17 7.36 2.58
CA GLY A 102 -13.06 8.80 2.88
C GLY A 102 -11.78 9.47 2.32
N GLN A 103 -10.96 8.75 1.56
CA GLN A 103 -9.73 9.24 0.95
C GLN A 103 -9.82 9.17 -0.59
N LYS A 104 -8.95 9.90 -1.30
CA LYS A 104 -8.87 9.83 -2.77
C LYS A 104 -7.44 9.98 -3.29
N VAL A 105 -7.18 9.45 -4.48
CA VAL A 105 -5.94 9.70 -5.24
C VAL A 105 -6.24 10.74 -6.33
N VAL A 106 -5.64 11.93 -6.26
CA VAL A 106 -6.04 13.09 -7.09
C VAL A 106 -5.71 12.92 -8.58
N ASN A 107 -4.76 12.07 -8.91
CA ASN A 107 -4.33 11.81 -10.29
C ASN A 107 -4.31 10.31 -10.60
N GLY A 108 -5.32 9.59 -10.11
CA GLY A 108 -5.38 8.14 -10.22
C GLY A 108 -6.48 7.53 -9.36
N ALA A 109 -6.22 6.33 -8.84
CA ALA A 109 -7.10 5.61 -7.94
C ALA A 109 -6.29 4.77 -6.95
N PHE A 110 -6.91 4.40 -5.83
CA PHE A 110 -6.38 3.30 -5.00
C PHE A 110 -6.43 1.98 -5.79
N PHE A 111 -5.57 1.04 -5.41
CA PHE A 111 -5.58 -0.26 -6.06
C PHE A 111 -6.86 -1.03 -5.66
N PRO A 112 -7.64 -1.58 -6.61
CA PRO A 112 -8.90 -2.24 -6.27
C PRO A 112 -8.69 -3.49 -5.41
N ALA A 113 -9.46 -3.64 -4.32
CA ALA A 113 -9.37 -4.79 -3.42
C ALA A 113 -9.66 -6.13 -4.12
N ALA A 114 -10.59 -6.16 -5.08
CA ALA A 114 -10.84 -7.35 -5.90
C ALA A 114 -9.62 -7.74 -6.74
N ARG A 115 -8.97 -6.76 -7.37
CA ARG A 115 -7.75 -6.97 -8.15
C ARG A 115 -6.58 -7.41 -7.26
N TYR A 116 -6.49 -6.88 -6.03
CA TYR A 116 -5.49 -7.30 -5.05
C TYR A 116 -5.66 -8.77 -4.65
N ARG A 117 -6.92 -9.21 -4.41
CA ARG A 117 -7.22 -10.60 -4.10
C ARG A 117 -6.85 -11.53 -5.25
N GLN A 118 -7.27 -11.22 -6.47
CA GLN A 118 -6.90 -11.99 -7.67
C GLN A 118 -5.38 -12.09 -7.87
N LEU A 119 -4.64 -11.01 -7.60
CA LEU A 119 -3.19 -10.98 -7.69
C LEU A 119 -2.50 -11.89 -6.67
N ASN A 120 -3.14 -12.13 -5.53
CA ASN A 120 -2.64 -12.98 -4.46
C ASN A 120 -3.13 -14.44 -4.55
N GLU A 121 -4.01 -14.76 -5.52
CA GLU A 121 -4.44 -16.13 -5.75
C GLU A 121 -3.26 -16.97 -6.25
N LYS A 122 -2.87 -17.98 -5.47
CA LYS A 122 -1.80 -18.92 -5.82
C LYS A 122 -2.35 -19.96 -6.79
N THR A 123 -2.55 -19.54 -8.04
CA THR A 123 -3.05 -20.42 -9.12
C THR A 123 -2.11 -21.61 -9.37
N PRO A 124 -2.60 -22.71 -9.97
CA PRO A 124 -1.73 -23.83 -10.34
C PRO A 124 -0.58 -23.43 -11.28
N ALA A 125 -0.81 -22.46 -12.17
CA ALA A 125 0.22 -21.91 -13.04
C ALA A 125 1.30 -21.17 -12.25
N TYR A 126 0.91 -20.39 -11.23
CA TYR A 126 1.85 -19.74 -10.32
C TYR A 126 2.72 -20.76 -9.59
N GLN A 127 2.11 -21.82 -9.03
CA GLN A 127 2.83 -22.87 -8.30
C GLN A 127 3.83 -23.59 -9.21
N ARG A 128 3.43 -23.91 -10.45
CA ARG A 128 4.32 -24.53 -11.43
C ARG A 128 5.53 -23.64 -11.76
N ALA A 129 5.28 -22.37 -12.10
CA ALA A 129 6.35 -21.42 -12.40
C ALA A 129 7.29 -21.19 -11.20
N TYR A 130 6.75 -21.22 -9.99
CA TYR A 130 7.53 -21.15 -8.76
C TYR A 130 8.44 -22.37 -8.61
N LEU A 131 7.92 -23.60 -8.78
CA LEU A 131 8.69 -24.83 -8.72
C LEU A 131 9.76 -24.91 -9.82
N GLU A 132 9.42 -24.55 -11.06
CA GLU A 132 10.37 -24.47 -12.18
C GLU A 132 11.54 -23.52 -11.87
N LYS A 133 11.23 -22.37 -11.27
CA LYS A 133 12.25 -21.41 -10.84
C LYS A 133 13.17 -22.01 -9.77
N TRP A 134 12.62 -22.70 -8.76
CA TRP A 134 13.43 -23.39 -7.76
C TRP A 134 14.32 -24.47 -8.38
N GLN A 135 13.76 -25.27 -9.29
CA GLN A 135 14.50 -26.33 -9.98
C GLN A 135 15.64 -25.76 -10.85
N SER A 136 15.41 -24.61 -11.50
CA SER A 136 16.46 -23.92 -12.28
C SER A 136 17.65 -23.46 -11.41
N LEU A 137 17.40 -23.11 -10.14
CA LEU A 137 18.45 -22.69 -9.21
C LEU A 137 19.24 -23.89 -8.69
N ILE A 138 18.58 -25.01 -8.39
CA ILE A 138 19.22 -26.23 -7.88
C ILE A 138 20.09 -26.88 -8.98
N ASN A 139 19.56 -26.97 -10.21
CA ASN A 139 20.26 -27.60 -11.32
C ASN A 139 21.51 -26.82 -11.81
N HIS A 140 21.68 -25.55 -11.41
CA HIS A 140 22.90 -24.77 -11.69
C HIS A 140 24.04 -25.00 -10.69
N VAL A 141 23.78 -25.60 -9.53
CA VAL A 141 24.81 -25.83 -8.49
C VAL A 141 25.67 -27.05 -8.82
N GLU A 142 25.15 -28.03 -9.57
CA GLU A 142 25.90 -29.25 -9.90
C GLU A 142 27.11 -29.04 -10.82
N SER A 143 27.27 -27.85 -11.43
CA SER A 143 28.39 -27.56 -12.35
C SER A 143 29.59 -26.84 -11.70
N SER A 144 29.52 -26.45 -10.43
CA SER A 144 30.58 -25.64 -9.77
C SER A 144 31.68 -26.48 -9.09
N SER A 145 31.59 -27.80 -9.13
CA SER A 145 32.51 -28.71 -8.43
C SER A 145 32.99 -29.81 -9.37
N ALA A 146 33.64 -29.43 -10.47
CA ALA A 146 34.51 -30.33 -11.22
C ALA A 146 35.97 -29.94 -10.91
N PRO A 147 36.85 -30.90 -10.56
CA PRO A 147 38.24 -30.67 -10.17
C PRO A 147 39.12 -30.18 -11.32
#